data_AF-B0RF44-F1
#
_entry.id   AF-B0RF44-F1
#
_cell.length_a   1.000
_cell.length_b   1.000
_cell.length_c   1.000
_cell.angle_alpha   90.00
_cell.angle_beta   90.00
_cell.angle_gamma   90.00
#
_symmetry.space_group_name_H-M   'P 1'
#
loop_
_entity.id
_entity.type
_entity.pdbx_description
1 polymer ?
#
loop_
_entity_poly.entity_id
_entity_poly.type
_entity_poly.pdbx_seq_one_letter_code
_entity_poly.pdbx_strand_id
1 'polypeptide(L)'
;MSIGELVHAARRSRGYTQRQLSGRSGVAQSTLSELESGRRSPSAETVDRLLLATGHQLISIPTRRQTAASATAEIASRLAEGDRELAVRHFIQLADDLAAVHHEVRFALTIAEPARTGEKRWDAAVAGLVEHRLEEEGLPLPSWVSSDERRLRRSWIFGDGVYDLPVDPERAVPAFRRHGVLLDPATLASV
;
A
#
# COMPACT_ATOMS: atom_id res chain seq x y z
N MET A 1 -4.05 -3.61 9.03
CA MET A 1 -3.48 -4.87 8.47
C MET A 1 -3.38 -5.96 9.54
N SER A 2 -4.15 -7.03 9.39
CA SER A 2 -4.04 -8.25 10.20
C SER A 2 -2.92 -9.17 9.68
N ILE A 3 -2.47 -10.10 10.52
CA ILE A 3 -1.54 -11.16 10.10
C ILE A 3 -2.13 -11.98 8.94
N GLY A 4 -3.45 -12.16 8.91
CA GLY A 4 -4.12 -12.90 7.84
C GLY A 4 -4.01 -12.21 6.49
N GLU A 5 -4.12 -10.89 6.47
CA GLU A 5 -3.94 -10.08 5.26
C GLU A 5 -2.49 -10.11 4.78
N LEU A 6 -1.52 -10.12 5.71
CA LEU A 6 -0.10 -10.24 5.37
C LEU A 6 0.21 -11.59 4.70
N VAL A 7 -0.31 -12.69 5.25
CA VAL A 7 -0.19 -14.02 4.64
C VAL A 7 -0.92 -14.08 3.29
N HIS A 8 -2.11 -13.49 3.20
CA HIS A 8 -2.89 -13.44 1.97
C HIS A 8 -2.12 -12.69 0.88
N ALA A 9 -1.57 -11.51 1.18
CA ALA A 9 -0.78 -10.72 0.25
C ALA A 9 0.47 -11.48 -0.23
N ALA A 10 1.22 -12.09 0.70
CA ALA A 10 2.39 -12.91 0.40
C ALA A 10 2.05 -14.11 -0.51
N ARG A 11 0.88 -14.73 -0.31
CA ARG A 11 0.40 -15.81 -1.18
C ARG A 11 0.07 -15.31 -2.59
N ARG A 12 -0.64 -14.19 -2.67
CA ARG A 12 -1.11 -13.60 -3.93
C ARG A 12 0.04 -13.07 -4.78
N SER A 13 1.09 -12.50 -4.18
CA SER A 13 2.28 -12.03 -4.89
C SER A 13 3.03 -13.17 -5.62
N ARG A 14 2.92 -14.42 -5.11
CA ARG A 14 3.44 -15.62 -5.76
C ARG A 14 2.46 -16.31 -6.71
N GLY A 15 1.24 -15.77 -6.87
CA GLY A 15 0.20 -16.39 -7.69
C GLY A 15 -0.33 -17.73 -7.15
N TYR A 16 -0.06 -18.05 -5.88
CA TYR A 16 -0.46 -19.33 -5.30
C TYR A 16 -1.94 -19.34 -4.92
N THR A 17 -2.60 -20.48 -5.15
CA THR A 17 -3.88 -20.83 -4.51
C THR A 17 -3.65 -21.24 -3.05
N GLN A 18 -4.71 -21.22 -2.23
CA GLN A 18 -4.61 -21.70 -0.84
C GLN A 18 -4.15 -23.17 -0.76
N ARG A 19 -4.58 -24.02 -1.70
CA ARG A 19 -4.14 -25.42 -1.77
C ARG A 19 -2.64 -25.54 -2.07
N GLN A 20 -2.12 -24.72 -2.98
CA GLN A 20 -0.69 -24.71 -3.29
C GLN A 20 0.16 -24.23 -2.11
N LEU A 21 -0.27 -23.17 -1.42
CA LEU A 21 0.44 -22.71 -0.22
C LEU A 21 0.39 -23.77 0.88
N SER A 22 -0.78 -24.38 1.12
CA SER A 22 -0.95 -25.46 2.08
C SER A 22 0.03 -26.62 1.82
N GLY A 23 0.15 -27.08 0.58
CA GLY A 23 1.11 -28.13 0.21
C GLY A 23 2.57 -27.74 0.40
N ARG A 24 2.91 -26.45 0.27
CA ARG A 24 4.29 -25.94 0.45
C ARG A 24 4.65 -25.69 1.91
N SER A 25 3.71 -25.22 2.72
CA SER A 25 3.95 -24.84 4.13
C SER A 25 3.67 -25.97 5.12
N GLY A 26 2.97 -27.03 4.70
CA GLY A 26 2.45 -28.07 5.58
C GLY A 26 1.32 -27.60 6.50
N VAL A 27 0.81 -26.38 6.32
CA VAL A 27 -0.35 -25.85 7.06
C VAL A 27 -1.62 -26.27 6.33
N ALA A 28 -2.60 -26.81 7.05
CA ALA A 28 -3.86 -27.26 6.47
C ALA A 28 -4.60 -26.12 5.73
N GLN A 29 -5.18 -26.42 4.56
CA GLN A 29 -5.89 -25.41 3.75
C GLN A 29 -7.09 -24.79 4.50
N SER A 30 -7.78 -25.56 5.34
CA SER A 30 -8.84 -25.04 6.23
C SER A 30 -8.30 -23.99 7.21
N THR A 31 -7.15 -24.28 7.84
CA THR A 31 -6.46 -23.34 8.73
C THR A 31 -6.03 -22.08 7.99
N LEU A 32 -5.48 -22.21 6.78
CA LEU A 32 -5.12 -21.08 5.94
C LEU A 32 -6.35 -20.22 5.57
N SER A 33 -7.46 -20.87 5.23
CA SER A 33 -8.72 -20.17 4.90
C SER A 33 -9.28 -19.39 6.10
N GLU A 34 -9.35 -20.01 7.28
CA GLU A 34 -9.78 -19.35 8.52
C GLU A 34 -8.88 -18.17 8.87
N LEU A 35 -7.56 -18.37 8.76
CA LEU A 35 -6.55 -17.35 9.00
C LEU A 35 -6.73 -16.14 8.06
N GLU A 36 -6.83 -16.37 6.75
CA GLU A 36 -7.00 -15.29 5.77
C GLU A 36 -8.33 -14.54 5.94
N SER A 37 -9.36 -15.23 6.42
CA SER A 37 -10.66 -14.62 6.74
C SER A 37 -10.74 -13.94 8.11
N GLY A 38 -9.65 -13.95 8.90
CA GLY A 38 -9.62 -13.39 10.25
C GLY A 38 -10.41 -14.20 11.29
N ARG A 39 -10.92 -15.40 10.96
CA ARG A 39 -11.65 -16.27 11.89
C ARG A 39 -10.74 -16.98 12.90
N ARG A 40 -9.43 -17.01 12.65
CA ARG A 40 -8.45 -17.68 13.51
C ARG A 40 -7.15 -16.90 13.59
N SER A 41 -6.70 -16.64 14.81
CA SER A 41 -5.36 -16.09 15.07
C SER A 41 -4.29 -17.19 14.97
N PRO A 42 -3.27 -17.04 14.11
CA PRO A 42 -2.19 -18.02 14.01
C PRO A 42 -1.16 -17.90 15.14
N SER A 43 -0.43 -18.99 15.39
CA SER A 43 0.83 -18.92 16.15
C SER A 43 1.91 -18.23 15.33
N ALA A 44 2.90 -17.62 15.99
CA ALA A 44 4.06 -17.03 15.31
C ALA A 44 4.76 -18.03 14.38
N GLU A 45 4.89 -19.28 14.81
CA GLU A 45 5.46 -20.38 14.02
C GLU A 45 4.65 -20.68 12.75
N THR A 46 3.31 -20.59 12.82
CA THR A 46 2.45 -20.79 11.64
C THR A 46 2.65 -19.67 10.64
N VAL A 47 2.75 -18.42 11.12
CA VAL A 47 3.01 -17.25 10.27
C VAL A 47 4.36 -17.39 9.58
N ASP A 48 5.40 -17.71 10.33
CA ASP A 48 6.75 -17.89 9.81
C ASP A 48 6.79 -18.98 8.73
N ARG A 49 6.19 -20.16 8.99
CA ARG A 49 6.08 -21.24 7.99
C ARG A 49 5.38 -20.81 6.70
N LEU A 50 4.28 -20.04 6.80
CA LEU A 50 3.53 -19.56 5.65
C LEU A 50 4.34 -18.52 4.84
N LEU A 51 5.05 -17.63 5.53
CA LEU A 51 5.90 -16.63 4.88
C LEU A 51 7.12 -17.25 4.22
N LEU A 52 7.81 -18.16 4.89
CA LEU A 52 8.94 -18.89 4.31
C LEU A 52 8.53 -19.69 3.07
N ALA A 53 7.36 -20.35 3.09
CA ALA A 53 6.83 -21.08 1.94
C ALA A 53 6.46 -20.18 0.74
N THR A 54 6.30 -18.87 0.97
CA THR A 54 6.12 -17.85 -0.07
C THR A 54 7.40 -17.05 -0.34
N GLY A 55 8.53 -17.44 0.26
CA GLY A 55 9.82 -16.75 0.14
C GLY A 55 9.80 -15.32 0.67
N HIS A 56 9.04 -15.07 1.74
CA HIS A 56 9.05 -13.85 2.52
C HIS A 56 9.71 -14.11 3.87
N GLN A 57 10.26 -13.07 4.48
CA GLN A 57 10.79 -13.11 5.85
C GLN A 57 9.99 -12.13 6.71
N LEU A 58 9.75 -12.51 7.96
CA LEU A 58 9.19 -11.60 8.95
C LEU A 58 10.32 -10.81 9.59
N ILE A 59 10.26 -9.48 9.50
CA ILE A 59 11.23 -8.57 10.11
C ILE A 59 10.53 -7.61 11.06
N SER A 60 11.22 -7.18 12.11
CA SER A 60 10.78 -6.06 12.95
C SER A 60 11.41 -4.76 12.45
N ILE A 61 10.59 -3.72 12.33
CA ILE A 61 11.02 -2.36 12.02
C ILE A 61 10.67 -1.51 13.25
N PRO A 62 11.57 -0.65 13.77
CA PRO A 62 11.38 0.07 15.03
C PRO A 62 10.45 1.29 14.86
N THR A 63 9.23 1.06 14.40
CA THR A 63 8.23 2.12 14.19
C THR A 63 6.81 1.59 14.41
N ARG A 64 5.89 2.50 14.69
CA ARG A 64 4.44 2.22 14.77
C ARG A 64 3.67 2.83 13.58
N ARG A 65 4.38 3.49 12.67
CA ARG A 65 3.82 4.12 11.47
C ARG A 65 3.34 3.06 10.49
N GLN A 66 2.32 3.40 9.72
CA GLN A 66 1.74 2.47 8.76
C GLN A 66 2.69 2.27 7.57
N THR A 67 2.72 1.03 7.06
CA THR A 67 3.31 0.74 5.75
C THR A 67 2.40 1.25 4.64
N ALA A 68 2.98 1.50 3.46
CA ALA A 68 2.19 1.78 2.25
C ALA A 68 1.18 0.66 1.97
N ALA A 69 1.58 -0.60 2.17
CA ALA A 69 0.71 -1.75 1.98
C ALA A 69 -0.50 -1.76 2.93
N SER A 70 -0.29 -1.46 4.22
CA SER A 70 -1.37 -1.41 5.21
C SER A 70 -2.30 -0.23 4.99
N ALA A 71 -1.77 0.96 4.71
CA ALA A 71 -2.59 2.13 4.44
C ALA A 71 -3.44 1.94 3.17
N THR A 72 -2.86 1.33 2.13
CA THR A 72 -3.59 1.03 0.88
C THR A 72 -4.73 0.03 1.11
N ALA A 73 -4.55 -0.96 1.99
CA ALA A 73 -5.62 -1.89 2.35
C ALA A 73 -6.80 -1.18 3.03
N GLU A 74 -6.52 -0.23 3.94
CA GLU A 74 -7.57 0.60 4.57
C GLU A 74 -8.27 1.47 3.52
N ILE A 75 -7.51 2.14 2.63
CA ILE A 75 -8.07 2.92 1.50
C ILE A 75 -8.99 2.04 0.65
N ALA A 76 -8.55 0.83 0.29
CA ALA A 76 -9.35 -0.12 -0.49
C ALA A 76 -10.67 -0.48 0.21
N SER A 77 -10.63 -0.73 1.52
CA SER A 77 -11.84 -1.02 2.31
C SER A 77 -12.83 0.14 2.28
N ARG A 78 -12.35 1.37 2.50
CA ARG A 78 -13.22 2.56 2.50
C ARG A 78 -13.82 2.84 1.13
N LEU A 79 -13.05 2.63 0.05
CA LEU A 79 -13.58 2.76 -1.31
C LEU A 79 -14.64 1.71 -1.62
N ALA A 80 -14.45 0.46 -1.18
CA ALA A 80 -15.44 -0.60 -1.33
C ALA A 80 -16.74 -0.33 -0.56
N GLU A 81 -16.64 0.37 0.58
CA GLU A 81 -17.78 0.84 1.39
C GLU A 81 -18.44 2.12 0.82
N GLY A 82 -17.82 2.76 -0.18
CA GLY A 82 -18.29 4.03 -0.74
C GLY A 82 -17.89 5.28 0.05
N ASP A 83 -17.10 5.13 1.12
CA ASP A 83 -16.66 6.22 1.99
C ASP A 83 -15.35 6.85 1.47
N ARG A 84 -15.50 7.70 0.46
CA ARG A 84 -14.35 8.40 -0.14
C ARG A 84 -13.68 9.39 0.79
N GLU A 85 -14.41 9.96 1.74
CA GLU A 85 -13.86 10.91 2.69
C GLU A 85 -12.86 10.23 3.62
N LEU A 86 -13.23 9.08 4.19
CA LEU A 86 -12.29 8.28 4.98
C LEU A 86 -11.12 7.75 4.13
N ALA A 87 -11.34 7.40 2.86
CA ALA A 87 -10.26 7.01 1.96
C ALA A 87 -9.21 8.13 1.79
N VAL A 88 -9.65 9.39 1.62
CA VAL A 88 -8.74 10.55 1.59
C VAL A 88 -8.00 10.71 2.92
N ARG A 89 -8.67 10.55 4.06
CA ARG A 89 -8.02 10.63 5.38
C ARG A 89 -6.92 9.58 5.55
N HIS A 90 -7.15 8.34 5.14
CA HIS A 90 -6.13 7.29 5.20
C HIS A 90 -4.94 7.58 4.26
N PHE A 91 -5.19 8.20 3.11
CA PHE A 91 -4.12 8.64 2.22
C PHE A 91 -3.27 9.76 2.82
N ILE A 92 -3.90 10.76 3.44
CA ILE A 92 -3.19 11.84 4.15
C ILE A 92 -2.39 11.27 5.33
N GLN A 93 -2.99 10.37 6.13
CA GLN A 93 -2.29 9.72 7.23
C GLN A 93 -1.04 8.95 6.78
N LEU A 94 -1.08 8.29 5.60
CA LEU A 94 0.11 7.66 5.02
C LEU A 94 1.17 8.70 4.66
N ALA A 95 0.76 9.85 4.11
CA ALA A 95 1.69 10.92 3.75
C ALA A 95 2.43 11.47 4.99
N ASP A 96 1.71 11.62 6.10
CA ASP A 96 2.25 12.08 7.39
C ASP A 96 3.14 11.01 8.02
N ASP A 97 2.69 9.74 7.98
CA ASP A 97 3.44 8.63 8.53
C ASP A 97 4.80 8.44 7.85
N LEU A 98 4.86 8.61 6.53
CA LEU A 98 6.10 8.57 5.76
C LEU A 98 6.97 9.82 5.97
N ALA A 99 6.36 11.00 6.16
CA ALA A 99 7.10 12.22 6.49
C ALA A 99 7.77 12.14 7.87
N ALA A 100 7.12 11.49 8.83
CA ALA A 100 7.56 11.37 10.22
C ALA A 100 8.68 10.35 10.45
N VAL A 101 9.10 9.61 9.42
CA VAL A 101 10.22 8.66 9.47
C VAL A 101 11.26 8.99 8.41
N HIS A 102 12.48 8.51 8.60
CA HIS A 102 13.61 8.79 7.71
C HIS A 102 14.39 7.51 7.36
N HIS A 103 15.25 7.61 6.35
CA HIS A 103 16.27 6.63 5.98
C HIS A 103 15.71 5.21 5.78
N GLU A 104 16.35 4.20 6.38
CA GLU A 104 15.99 2.79 6.24
C GLU A 104 14.57 2.50 6.71
N VAL A 105 14.05 3.23 7.71
CA VAL A 105 12.68 3.05 8.20
C VAL A 105 11.68 3.53 7.16
N ARG A 106 11.90 4.72 6.57
CA ARG A 106 11.05 5.25 5.50
C ARG A 106 11.04 4.30 4.31
N PHE A 107 12.21 3.83 3.89
CA PHE A 107 12.31 2.84 2.81
C PHE A 107 11.56 1.55 3.18
N ALA A 108 11.80 0.98 4.36
CA ALA A 108 11.21 -0.28 4.78
C ALA A 108 9.67 -0.27 4.82
N LEU A 109 9.05 0.86 5.19
CA LEU A 109 7.60 1.02 5.16
C LEU A 109 6.98 1.00 3.75
N THR A 110 7.80 1.07 2.70
CA THR A 110 7.35 1.12 1.30
C THR A 110 7.78 -0.09 0.46
N ILE A 111 8.62 -0.99 1.00
CA ILE A 111 9.15 -2.16 0.27
C ILE A 111 8.02 -3.09 -0.19
N ALA A 112 7.08 -3.38 0.70
CA ALA A 112 5.99 -4.30 0.43
C ALA A 112 5.05 -3.71 -0.62
N GLU A 113 4.88 -4.40 -1.75
CA GLU A 113 3.92 -3.98 -2.78
C GLU A 113 2.50 -3.97 -2.19
N PRO A 114 1.80 -2.83 -2.24
CA PRO A 114 0.42 -2.77 -1.81
C PRO A 114 -0.52 -3.57 -2.71
N ALA A 115 -1.51 -4.22 -2.11
CA ALA A 115 -2.64 -4.76 -2.87
C ALA A 115 -3.37 -3.65 -3.64
N ARG A 116 -4.10 -4.03 -4.69
CA ARG A 116 -4.88 -3.08 -5.50
C ARG A 116 -6.06 -2.56 -4.70
N THR A 117 -6.32 -1.26 -4.78
CA THR A 117 -7.52 -0.65 -4.16
C THR A 117 -8.81 -0.99 -4.90
N GLY A 118 -8.72 -1.52 -6.12
CA GLY A 118 -9.84 -1.68 -7.05
C GLY A 118 -10.06 -0.45 -7.94
N GLU A 119 -9.47 0.69 -7.59
CA GLU A 119 -9.51 1.92 -8.37
C GLU A 119 -8.09 2.37 -8.75
N LYS A 120 -7.71 2.21 -10.03
CA LYS A 120 -6.35 2.48 -10.53
C LYS A 120 -5.83 3.88 -10.18
N ARG A 121 -6.71 4.87 -10.07
CA ARG A 121 -6.34 6.25 -9.71
C ARG A 121 -5.79 6.39 -8.29
N TRP A 122 -6.32 5.62 -7.35
CA TRP A 122 -5.82 5.55 -5.98
C TRP A 122 -4.50 4.78 -5.90
N ASP A 123 -4.39 3.68 -6.65
CA ASP A 123 -3.13 2.94 -6.78
C ASP A 123 -1.99 3.84 -7.33
N ALA A 124 -2.31 4.71 -8.29
CA ALA A 124 -1.36 5.67 -8.85
C ALA A 124 -1.00 6.79 -7.87
N ALA A 125 -1.98 7.28 -7.09
CA ALA A 125 -1.73 8.30 -6.06
C ALA A 125 -0.82 7.76 -4.94
N VAL A 126 -1.05 6.53 -4.48
CA VAL A 126 -0.19 5.89 -3.47
C VAL A 126 1.24 5.73 -4.00
N ALA A 127 1.41 5.31 -5.25
CA ALA A 127 2.74 5.20 -5.86
C ALA A 127 3.42 6.58 -5.96
N GLY A 128 2.70 7.61 -6.40
CA GLY A 128 3.22 8.99 -6.44
C GLY A 128 3.60 9.54 -5.07
N LEU A 129 2.85 9.20 -4.01
CA LEU A 129 3.18 9.57 -2.65
C LEU A 129 4.47 8.89 -2.17
N VAL A 130 4.59 7.59 -2.39
CA VAL A 130 5.79 6.83 -2.04
C VAL A 130 7.00 7.36 -2.80
N GLU A 131 6.87 7.56 -4.11
CA GLU A 131 7.93 8.14 -4.93
C GLU A 131 8.37 9.51 -4.42
N HIS A 132 7.42 10.39 -4.13
CA HIS A 132 7.70 11.72 -3.59
C HIS A 132 8.51 11.66 -2.29
N ARG A 133 8.06 10.87 -1.30
CA ARG A 133 8.70 10.78 0.02
C ARG A 133 10.07 10.10 -0.03
N LEU A 134 10.28 9.15 -0.94
CA LEU A 134 11.59 8.52 -1.11
C LEU A 134 12.58 9.47 -1.81
N GLU A 135 12.11 10.25 -2.80
CA GLU A 135 12.95 11.23 -3.49
C GLU A 135 13.42 12.39 -2.60
N GLU A 136 12.62 12.81 -1.61
CA GLU A 136 13.02 13.83 -0.62
C GLU A 136 14.37 13.51 0.06
N GLU A 137 14.69 12.23 0.21
CA GLU A 137 15.93 11.74 0.82
C GLU A 137 16.89 11.06 -0.18
N GLY A 138 16.56 11.04 -1.47
CA GLY A 138 17.35 10.34 -2.48
C GLY A 138 17.39 8.81 -2.30
N LEU A 139 16.35 8.23 -1.70
CA LEU A 139 16.24 6.79 -1.46
C LEU A 139 15.84 6.03 -2.74
N PRO A 140 16.24 4.76 -2.89
CA PRO A 140 15.85 3.96 -4.05
C PRO A 140 14.34 3.70 -4.08
N LEU A 141 13.76 3.64 -5.28
CA LEU A 141 12.36 3.32 -5.46
C LEU A 141 12.11 1.80 -5.54
N PRO A 142 11.16 1.26 -4.77
CA PRO A 142 10.68 -0.11 -4.99
C PRO A 142 10.16 -0.32 -6.41
N SER A 143 10.40 -1.49 -7.00
CA SER A 143 10.02 -1.79 -8.39
C SER A 143 8.53 -1.62 -8.67
N TRP A 144 7.67 -1.88 -7.69
CA TRP A 144 6.23 -1.74 -7.83
C TRP A 144 5.79 -0.28 -8.05
N VAL A 145 6.54 0.69 -7.52
CA VAL A 145 6.23 2.12 -7.67
C VAL A 145 6.26 2.49 -9.15
N SER A 146 7.32 2.09 -9.85
CA SER A 146 7.50 2.40 -11.28
C SER A 146 6.65 1.57 -12.25
N SER A 147 5.77 0.68 -11.76
CA SER A 147 4.92 -0.16 -12.61
C SER A 147 3.89 0.65 -13.40
N ASP A 148 3.64 0.29 -14.66
CA ASP A 148 2.59 0.90 -15.51
C ASP A 148 1.18 0.72 -14.94
N GLU A 149 0.98 -0.29 -14.10
CA GLU A 149 -0.26 -0.48 -13.38
C GLU A 149 -0.46 0.55 -12.26
N ARG A 150 0.57 1.32 -11.89
CA ARG A 150 0.52 2.45 -10.96
C ARG A 150 0.59 3.81 -11.66
N ARG A 151 0.28 3.85 -12.97
CA ARG A 151 0.27 5.09 -13.78
C ARG A 151 -1.04 5.28 -14.53
N LEU A 152 -1.48 6.52 -14.62
CA LEU A 152 -2.67 6.90 -15.39
C LEU A 152 -2.29 7.46 -16.76
N ARG A 153 -3.04 7.08 -17.80
CA ARG A 153 -2.90 7.66 -19.15
C ARG A 153 -3.52 9.05 -19.25
N ARG A 154 -4.63 9.27 -18.55
CA ARG A 154 -5.33 10.55 -18.45
C ARG A 154 -5.12 11.08 -17.05
N SER A 155 -4.67 12.33 -16.95
CA SER A 155 -4.44 12.98 -15.66
C SER A 155 -5.71 13.00 -14.82
N TRP A 156 -5.56 12.72 -13.52
CA TRP A 156 -6.63 12.79 -12.54
C TRP A 156 -6.27 13.79 -11.44
N ILE A 157 -7.19 14.70 -11.11
CA ILE A 157 -7.04 15.62 -9.98
C ILE A 157 -7.43 14.88 -8.70
N PHE A 158 -6.48 14.76 -7.78
CA PHE A 158 -6.72 14.08 -6.50
C PHE A 158 -7.68 14.91 -5.63
N GLY A 159 -8.64 14.26 -4.98
CA GLY A 159 -9.64 14.91 -4.13
C GLY A 159 -10.88 15.44 -4.87
N ASP A 160 -11.03 15.13 -6.15
CA ASP A 160 -12.16 15.61 -6.96
C ASP A 160 -13.54 15.14 -6.43
N GLY A 161 -14.30 16.12 -5.94
CA GLY A 161 -15.69 16.04 -5.47
C GLY A 161 -16.32 17.43 -5.38
N VAL A 162 -17.50 17.62 -5.99
CA VAL A 162 -18.42 18.81 -6.14
C VAL A 162 -17.79 20.17 -6.49
N TYR A 163 -16.57 20.48 -6.09
CA TYR A 163 -15.85 21.71 -6.39
C TYR A 163 -14.54 21.36 -7.11
N ASP A 164 -14.67 21.22 -8.42
CA ASP A 164 -13.60 20.95 -9.38
C ASP A 164 -12.68 22.20 -9.45
N LEU A 165 -11.81 22.38 -8.46
CA LEU A 165 -10.79 23.43 -8.50
C LEU A 165 -9.65 22.93 -9.39
N PRO A 166 -9.37 23.59 -10.53
CA PRO A 166 -8.30 23.15 -11.41
C PRO A 166 -6.96 23.28 -10.70
N VAL A 167 -6.29 22.15 -10.45
CA VAL A 167 -4.90 22.13 -10.04
C VAL A 167 -4.04 22.40 -11.26
N ASP A 168 -3.30 23.52 -11.24
CA ASP A 168 -2.33 23.84 -12.29
C ASP A 168 -1.29 22.70 -12.40
N PRO A 169 -1.17 22.04 -13.57
CA PRO A 169 -0.21 20.97 -13.77
C PRO A 169 1.23 21.38 -13.47
N GLU A 170 1.59 22.66 -13.60
CA GLU A 170 2.94 23.14 -13.28
C GLU A 170 3.20 23.23 -11.77
N ARG A 171 2.15 23.37 -10.97
CA ARG A 171 2.23 23.43 -9.51
C ARG A 171 2.12 22.05 -8.85
N ALA A 172 1.66 21.04 -9.57
CA ALA A 172 1.52 19.68 -9.06
C ALA A 172 2.89 19.05 -8.76
N VAL A 173 2.94 18.26 -7.68
CA VAL A 173 4.16 17.58 -7.23
C VAL A 173 4.73 16.68 -8.34
N PRO A 174 6.03 16.79 -8.71
CA PRO A 174 6.60 16.09 -9.87
C PRO A 174 6.41 14.58 -9.86
N ALA A 175 6.58 13.93 -8.72
CA ALA A 175 6.34 12.49 -8.57
C ALA A 175 4.91 12.11 -8.93
N PHE A 176 3.91 12.78 -8.36
CA PHE A 176 2.50 12.55 -8.69
C PHE A 176 2.22 12.72 -10.20
N ARG A 177 2.81 13.74 -10.83
CA ARG A 177 2.68 13.96 -12.28
C ARG A 177 3.21 12.79 -13.09
N ARG A 178 4.32 12.17 -12.70
CA ARG A 178 4.86 10.96 -13.36
C ARG A 178 3.91 9.76 -13.26
N HIS A 179 3.02 9.75 -12.27
CA HIS A 179 1.93 8.77 -12.14
C HIS A 179 0.61 9.21 -12.79
N GLY A 180 0.54 10.39 -13.41
CA GLY A 180 -0.68 10.94 -13.99
C GLY A 180 -1.67 11.44 -12.92
N VAL A 181 -1.18 11.78 -11.73
CA VAL A 181 -1.99 12.36 -10.65
C VAL A 181 -1.60 13.83 -10.49
N LEU A 182 -2.60 14.71 -10.42
CA LEU A 182 -2.42 16.11 -10.11
C LEU A 182 -2.83 16.31 -8.66
N LEU A 183 -1.85 16.55 -7.79
CA LEU A 183 -2.04 16.81 -6.38
C LEU A 183 -1.48 18.19 -6.05
N ASP A 184 -2.27 19.02 -5.38
CA ASP A 184 -1.80 20.29 -4.84
C ASP A 184 -0.78 20.02 -3.71
N PRO A 185 0.43 20.60 -3.75
CA PRO A 185 1.38 20.49 -2.66
C PRO A 185 0.80 20.83 -1.27
N ALA A 186 -0.18 21.74 -1.20
CA ALA A 186 -0.87 22.10 0.03
C ALA A 186 -1.60 20.91 0.68
N THR A 187 -2.06 19.93 -0.12
CA THR A 187 -2.67 18.70 0.39
C THR A 187 -1.70 17.85 1.21
N LEU A 188 -0.38 17.96 0.94
CA LEU A 188 0.66 17.28 1.70
C LEU A 188 1.29 18.15 2.80
N ALA A 189 1.08 19.46 2.74
CA ALA A 189 1.63 20.44 3.68
C ALA A 189 0.71 20.70 4.88
N SER A 190 -0.53 20.20 4.84
CA SER A 190 -1.54 20.46 5.86
C SER A 190 -1.68 19.27 6.82
N VAL A 191 -0.70 19.09 7.71
CA VAL A 191 -0.82 18.78 9.17
C VAL A 191 0.53 19.05 9.83
#